data_AF-A0A378W0T3-F1
#
_entry.id   AF-A0A378W0T3-F1
#
_cell.length_a   1.000
_cell.length_b   1.000
_cell.length_c   1.000
_cell.angle_alpha   90.00
_cell.angle_beta   90.00
_cell.angle_gamma   90.00
#
_symmetry.space_group_name_H-M   'P 1'
#
loop_
_entity.id
_entity.type
_entity.pdbx_description
1 polymer ?
#
loop_
_entity_poly.entity_id
_entity_poly.type
_entity_poly.pdbx_seq_one_letter_code
_entity_poly.pdbx_strand_id
1 'polypeptide(L)'
;MLTFIGLLIIGVIVWLLLTEKVSPIIALILVPLIGALLAGFDVSQLKEFYSGGTKSVTQIVIMFMFSILFFGIMNDVGLFRPMIGGLIKLTRGNIVAVSVGTVLVSVVAQLDGAGATTFYRSSPPFCRFTSVCI
;
A
#
# COMPACT_ATOMS: atom_id res chain seq x y z
N MET A 1 -5.40 -29.62 16.14
CA MET A 1 -5.93 -28.64 17.12
C MET A 1 -5.58 -27.22 16.65
N LEU A 2 -4.30 -26.84 16.60
CA LEU A 2 -3.86 -25.51 16.13
C LEU A 2 -4.29 -25.14 14.70
N THR A 3 -4.22 -26.08 13.75
CA THR A 3 -4.62 -25.82 12.35
C THR A 3 -6.12 -25.49 12.20
N PHE A 4 -6.98 -26.12 13.00
CA PHE A 4 -8.42 -25.83 13.02
C PHE A 4 -8.69 -24.43 13.57
N ILE A 5 -7.99 -24.05 14.64
CA ILE A 5 -8.10 -22.72 15.24
C ILE A 5 -7.57 -21.64 14.28
N GLY A 6 -6.44 -21.90 13.60
CA GLY A 6 -5.89 -21.00 12.58
C GLY A 6 -6.82 -20.80 11.38
N LEU A 7 -7.45 -21.88 10.90
CA LEU A 7 -8.44 -21.81 9.82
C LEU A 7 -9.67 -20.98 10.23
N LEU A 8 -10.13 -21.15 11.47
CA LEU A 8 -11.26 -20.41 12.04
C LEU A 8 -10.92 -18.92 12.15
N ILE A 9 -9.71 -18.56 12.61
CA ILE A 9 -9.24 -17.17 12.68
C ILE A 9 -9.23 -16.52 11.28
N ILE A 10 -8.68 -17.20 10.27
CA ILE A 10 -8.67 -16.68 8.89
C ILE A 10 -10.10 -16.47 8.37
N GLY A 11 -10.99 -17.45 8.59
CA GLY A 11 -12.39 -17.35 8.20
C GLY A 11 -13.12 -16.16 8.85
N VAL A 12 -12.87 -15.92 10.14
CA VAL A 12 -13.44 -14.78 10.88
C VAL A 12 -12.89 -13.45 10.35
N ILE A 13 -11.59 -13.35 10.05
CA ILE A 13 -11.00 -12.14 9.48
C ILE A 13 -11.64 -11.80 8.13
N VAL A 14 -11.74 -12.79 7.23
CA VAL A 14 -12.34 -12.57 5.91
C VAL A 14 -13.81 -12.18 6.03
N TRP A 15 -14.57 -12.86 6.89
CA TRP A 15 -15.97 -12.51 7.14
C TRP A 15 -16.13 -11.09 7.69
N LEU A 16 -15.32 -10.72 8.69
CA LEU A 16 -15.40 -9.41 9.35
C LEU A 16 -15.02 -8.27 8.40
N LEU A 17 -14.04 -8.50 7.51
CA LEU A 17 -13.67 -7.56 6.45
C LEU A 17 -14.79 -7.40 5.41
N LEU A 18 -15.43 -8.50 4.98
CA LEU A 18 -16.53 -8.45 4.02
C LEU A 18 -17.79 -7.77 4.57
N THR A 19 -17.98 -7.81 5.89
CA THR A 19 -19.16 -7.18 6.52
C THR A 19 -19.02 -5.65 6.59
N GLU A 20 -17.82 -5.09 6.40
CA GLU A 20 -17.48 -3.64 6.43
C GLU A 20 -17.95 -2.85 7.68
N LYS A 21 -18.56 -3.50 8.67
CA LYS A 21 -19.13 -2.85 9.87
C LYS A 21 -18.10 -2.39 10.88
N VAL A 22 -16.83 -2.76 10.70
CA VAL A 22 -15.73 -2.42 11.62
C VAL A 22 -14.57 -1.90 10.78
N SER A 23 -13.85 -0.89 11.30
CA SER A 23 -12.61 -0.43 10.66
C SER A 23 -11.66 -1.60 10.44
N PRO A 24 -11.20 -1.87 9.20
CA PRO A 24 -10.31 -2.99 8.88
C PRO A 24 -9.06 -3.05 9.76
N ILE A 25 -8.55 -1.89 10.18
CA ILE A 25 -7.40 -1.77 11.07
C ILE A 25 -7.70 -2.41 12.44
N ILE A 26 -8.88 -2.13 12.99
CA ILE A 26 -9.31 -2.65 14.29
C ILE A 26 -9.53 -4.16 14.19
N ALA A 27 -10.16 -4.62 13.10
CA ALA A 27 -10.38 -6.04 12.83
C ALA A 27 -9.06 -6.83 12.73
N LEU A 28 -8.08 -6.30 12.00
CA LEU A 28 -6.78 -6.96 11.80
C LEU A 28 -5.91 -7.02 13.06
N ILE A 29 -6.16 -6.17 14.06
CA ILE A 29 -5.42 -6.21 15.34
C ILE A 29 -6.16 -7.09 16.36
N LEU A 30 -7.46 -6.88 16.55
CA LEU A 30 -8.22 -7.59 17.59
C LEU A 30 -8.41 -9.07 17.28
N VAL A 31 -8.66 -9.44 16.02
CA VAL A 31 -9.00 -10.83 15.68
C VAL A 31 -7.82 -11.79 15.90
N PRO A 32 -6.58 -11.49 15.46
CA PRO A 32 -5.42 -12.33 15.78
C PRO A 32 -5.11 -12.35 17.28
N LEU A 33 -5.36 -11.25 18.00
CA LEU A 33 -5.10 -11.15 19.44
C LEU A 33 -6.04 -12.07 20.25
N ILE A 34 -7.35 -12.00 19.97
CA ILE A 34 -8.36 -12.86 20.59
C ILE A 34 -8.16 -14.32 20.15
N GLY A 35 -7.84 -14.56 18.88
CA GLY A 35 -7.56 -15.88 18.34
C GLY A 35 -6.35 -16.55 19.00
N ALA A 36 -5.28 -15.80 19.27
CA ALA A 36 -4.11 -16.32 19.97
C ALA A 36 -4.39 -16.62 21.46
N LEU A 37 -5.25 -15.81 22.10
CA LEU A 37 -5.67 -16.04 23.48
C LEU A 37 -6.54 -17.32 23.60
N LEU A 38 -7.46 -17.53 22.65
CA LEU A 38 -8.29 -18.73 22.57
C LEU A 38 -7.49 -19.99 22.19
N ALA A 39 -6.37 -19.83 21.50
CA ALA A 39 -5.46 -20.92 21.16
C ALA A 39 -4.60 -21.40 22.35
N GLY A 40 -4.66 -20.70 23.49
CA GLY A 40 -3.93 -21.07 24.71
C GLY A 40 -2.45 -20.68 24.72
N PHE A 41 -2.04 -19.70 23.89
CA PHE A 41 -0.67 -19.20 23.92
C PHE A 41 -0.41 -18.35 25.16
N ASP A 42 0.73 -18.56 25.80
CA ASP A 42 1.17 -17.76 26.94
C ASP A 42 1.46 -16.30 26.53
N VAL A 43 1.29 -15.38 27.48
CA VAL A 43 1.54 -13.93 27.29
C VAL A 43 2.99 -13.66 26.87
N SER A 44 3.93 -14.51 27.30
CA SER A 44 5.34 -14.47 26.90
C SER A 44 5.54 -14.75 25.41
N GLN A 45 4.85 -15.75 24.87
CA GLN A 45 4.91 -16.12 23.45
C GLN A 45 4.24 -15.07 22.57
N LEU A 46 3.13 -14.47 23.03
CA LEU A 46 2.50 -13.32 22.35
C LEU A 46 3.48 -12.15 22.17
N LYS A 47 4.26 -11.85 23.22
CA LYS A 47 5.26 -10.79 23.18
C LYS A 47 6.39 -11.10 22.19
N GLU A 48 6.79 -12.36 22.10
CA GLU A 48 7.82 -12.81 21.15
C GLU A 48 7.32 -12.71 19.71
N PHE A 49 6.09 -13.13 19.41
CA PHE A 49 5.47 -12.97 18.10
C PHE A 49 5.30 -11.50 17.71
N TYR A 50 4.87 -10.66 18.65
CA TYR A 50 4.75 -9.22 18.41
C TYR A 50 6.10 -8.56 18.14
N SER A 51 7.14 -8.90 18.92
CA SER A 51 8.49 -8.36 18.73
C SER A 51 9.11 -8.83 17.41
N GLY A 52 8.94 -10.12 17.07
CA GLY A 52 9.37 -10.69 15.80
C GLY A 52 8.70 -10.00 14.61
N GLY A 53 7.38 -9.88 14.64
CA GLY A 53 6.61 -9.20 13.61
C GLY A 53 7.03 -7.73 13.46
N THR A 54 7.08 -6.99 14.57
CA THR A 54 7.43 -5.56 14.57
C THR A 54 8.81 -5.33 13.98
N LYS A 55 9.82 -6.14 14.33
CA LYS A 55 11.17 -6.00 13.76
C LYS A 55 11.19 -6.17 12.25
N SER A 56 10.47 -7.16 11.72
CA SER A 56 10.35 -7.38 10.27
C SER A 56 9.66 -6.21 9.56
N VAL A 57 8.59 -5.65 10.13
CA VAL A 57 7.85 -4.55 9.50
C VAL A 57 8.59 -3.21 9.63
N THR A 58 9.36 -3.01 10.70
CA THR A 58 10.06 -1.73 10.97
C THR A 58 11.01 -1.34 9.85
N GLN A 59 11.87 -2.28 9.39
CA GLN A 59 12.82 -1.99 8.31
C GLN A 59 12.10 -1.63 7.00
N ILE A 60 11.02 -2.34 6.70
CA ILE A 60 10.20 -2.12 5.51
C ILE A 60 9.59 -0.71 5.56
N VAL A 61 8.99 -0.32 6.70
CA VAL A 61 8.36 1.00 6.88
C VAL A 61 9.35 2.14 6.75
N ILE A 62 10.58 2.01 7.29
CA ILE A 62 11.61 3.05 7.18
C ILE A 62 11.97 3.28 5.70
N MET A 63 12.14 2.22 4.92
CA MET A 63 12.40 2.31 3.47
C MET A 63 11.25 3.03 2.75
N PHE A 64 10.00 2.66 3.07
CA PHE A 64 8.81 3.31 2.50
C PHE A 64 8.73 4.81 2.85
N MET A 65 8.94 5.17 4.11
CA MET A 65 8.90 6.56 4.58
C MET A 65 9.97 7.41 3.88
N PHE A 66 11.20 6.89 3.77
CA PHE A 66 12.28 7.57 3.05
C PHE A 66 11.92 7.81 1.59
N SER A 67 11.42 6.79 0.89
CA SER A 67 11.01 6.91 -0.51
C SER A 67 9.90 7.94 -0.70
N ILE A 68 8.86 7.92 0.13
CA ILE A 68 7.74 8.89 0.04
C ILE A 68 8.25 10.31 0.25
N LEU A 69 9.08 10.56 1.25
CA LEU A 69 9.65 11.88 1.52
C LEU A 69 10.56 12.37 0.37
N PHE A 70 11.42 11.49 -0.15
CA PHE A 70 12.30 11.82 -1.27
C PHE A 70 11.51 12.20 -2.53
N PHE A 71 10.49 11.41 -2.89
CA PHE A 71 9.65 11.72 -4.05
C PHE A 71 8.70 12.90 -3.82
N GLY A 72 8.28 13.14 -2.56
CA GLY A 72 7.56 14.35 -2.16
C GLY A 72 8.38 15.61 -2.44
N ILE A 73 9.62 15.66 -1.91
CA ILE A 73 10.53 16.80 -2.13
C ILE A 73 10.83 16.99 -3.62
N MET A 74 11.07 15.91 -4.36
CA MET A 74 11.30 15.96 -5.80
C MET A 74 10.11 16.53 -6.59
N ASN A 75 8.88 16.29 -6.11
CA ASN A 75 7.66 16.85 -6.67
C ASN A 75 7.53 18.34 -6.38
N ASP A 76 7.80 18.75 -5.14
CA ASP A 76 7.74 20.15 -4.72
C ASP A 76 8.75 21.03 -5.48
N VAL A 77 9.93 20.49 -5.80
CA VAL A 77 10.96 21.15 -6.62
C VAL A 77 10.57 21.18 -8.12
N GLY A 78 9.54 20.44 -8.52
CA GLY A 78 9.01 20.46 -9.88
C GLY A 78 9.82 19.64 -10.90
N LEU A 79 10.68 18.71 -10.44
CA LEU A 79 11.46 17.83 -11.33
C LEU A 79 10.55 16.99 -12.25
N PHE A 80 9.32 16.70 -11.82
CA PHE A 80 8.36 15.95 -12.63
C PHE A 80 7.69 16.76 -13.74
N ARG A 81 7.74 18.10 -13.70
CA ARG A 81 7.17 18.97 -14.75
C ARG A 81 7.80 18.73 -16.14
N PRO A 82 9.15 18.70 -16.32
CA PRO A 82 9.76 18.39 -17.61
C PRO A 82 9.53 16.93 -18.04
N MET A 83 9.49 15.98 -17.10
CA MET A 83 9.24 14.57 -17.39
C MET A 83 7.81 14.36 -17.96
N ILE A 84 6.81 15.01 -17.37
CA ILE A 84 5.42 14.99 -17.86
C ILE A 84 5.31 15.73 -19.21
N GLY A 85 5.99 16.87 -19.37
CA GLY A 85 6.02 17.60 -20.64
C GLY A 85 6.61 16.78 -21.80
N GLY A 86 7.64 15.98 -21.52
CA GLY A 86 8.21 15.02 -22.47
C GLY A 86 7.22 13.93 -22.86
N LEU A 87 6.48 13.38 -21.88
CA LEU A 87 5.45 12.38 -22.13
C LEU A 87 4.30 12.95 -22.98
N ILE A 88 3.83 14.16 -22.69
CA ILE A 88 2.78 14.83 -23.48
C ILE A 88 3.24 15.10 -24.92
N LYS A 89 4.49 15.53 -25.11
CA LYS A 89 5.08 15.70 -26.46
C LYS A 89 5.17 14.39 -27.24
N LEU A 90 5.55 13.30 -26.60
CA LEU A 90 5.62 11.98 -27.22
C LEU A 90 4.24 11.47 -27.62
N THR A 91 3.22 11.84 -26.85
CA THR A 91 1.86 11.30 -26.96
C THR A 91 0.92 12.18 -27.80
N ARG A 92 1.37 13.39 -28.16
CA ARG A 92 0.69 14.33 -29.09
C ARG A 92 -0.79 14.63 -28.77
N GLY A 93 -1.20 14.49 -27.50
CA GLY A 93 -2.56 14.81 -27.06
C GLY A 93 -3.62 13.73 -27.28
N ASN A 94 -3.23 12.50 -27.70
CA ASN A 94 -4.19 11.39 -27.75
C ASN A 94 -4.38 10.77 -26.36
N ILE A 95 -5.60 10.87 -25.82
CA ILE A 95 -6.00 10.36 -24.49
C ILE A 95 -5.62 8.89 -24.31
N VAL A 96 -5.83 8.05 -25.34
CA VAL A 96 -5.56 6.60 -25.25
C VAL A 96 -4.08 6.32 -25.06
N ALA A 97 -3.22 7.05 -25.78
CA ALA A 97 -1.79 6.85 -25.70
C ALA A 97 -1.21 7.41 -24.37
N VAL A 98 -1.87 8.42 -23.75
CA VAL A 98 -1.48 8.92 -22.42
C VAL A 98 -1.82 7.89 -21.36
N SER A 99 -3.01 7.27 -21.42
CA SER A 99 -3.43 6.21 -20.50
C SER A 99 -2.46 5.02 -20.52
N VAL A 100 -2.07 4.56 -21.72
CA VAL A 100 -1.09 3.47 -21.87
C VAL A 100 0.29 3.89 -21.35
N GLY A 101 0.72 5.13 -21.60
CA GLY A 101 1.96 5.68 -21.07
C GLY A 101 2.00 5.71 -19.53
N THR A 102 0.90 6.11 -18.88
CA THR A 102 0.79 6.12 -17.41
C THR A 102 0.81 4.71 -16.82
N VAL A 103 0.20 3.73 -17.49
CA VAL A 103 0.24 2.32 -17.08
C VAL A 103 1.67 1.78 -17.18
N LEU A 104 2.37 2.00 -18.30
CA LEU A 104 3.76 1.56 -18.47
C LEU A 104 4.70 2.18 -17.44
N VAL A 105 4.58 3.49 -17.18
CA VAL A 105 5.37 4.17 -16.15
C VAL A 105 5.02 3.64 -14.75
N SER A 106 3.76 3.31 -14.47
CA SER A 106 3.36 2.69 -13.21
C SER A 106 3.94 1.28 -13.04
N VAL A 107 3.93 0.46 -14.10
CA VAL A 107 4.51 -0.89 -14.08
C VAL A 107 6.02 -0.83 -13.83
N VAL A 108 6.74 0.08 -14.49
CA VAL A 108 8.17 0.27 -14.27
C VAL A 108 8.46 0.79 -12.85
N ALA A 109 7.62 1.69 -12.31
CA ALA A 109 7.73 2.12 -10.93
C ALA A 109 7.36 1.02 -9.92
N GLN A 110 6.54 0.05 -10.31
CA GLN A 110 6.12 -1.09 -9.48
C GLN A 110 7.27 -2.08 -9.23
N LEU A 111 8.30 -2.09 -10.08
CA LEU A 111 9.46 -2.97 -9.93
C LEU A 111 10.27 -2.71 -8.65
N ASP A 112 10.04 -1.59 -7.95
CA ASP A 112 10.60 -1.29 -6.62
C ASP A 112 9.83 -2.00 -5.47
N GLY A 113 8.79 -2.80 -5.77
CA GLY A 113 8.05 -3.63 -4.80
C GLY A 113 7.13 -2.87 -3.84
N ALA A 114 7.04 -1.55 -4.00
CA ALA A 114 6.41 -0.63 -3.07
C ALA A 114 5.05 -0.11 -3.58
N GLY A 115 3.96 -0.88 -3.41
CA GLY A 115 2.61 -0.50 -3.86
C GLY A 115 2.08 0.85 -3.34
N ALA A 116 2.63 1.36 -2.23
CA ALA A 116 2.25 2.65 -1.65
C ALA A 116 2.88 3.87 -2.37
N THR A 117 4.07 3.73 -2.97
CA THR A 117 4.73 4.85 -3.65
C THR A 117 4.09 5.14 -5.01
N THR A 118 3.43 4.16 -5.61
CA THR A 118 2.70 4.31 -6.88
C THR A 118 1.43 5.13 -6.69
N PHE A 119 0.64 4.92 -5.63
CA PHE A 119 -0.53 5.76 -5.32
C PHE A 119 -0.14 7.23 -5.06
N TYR A 120 0.94 7.46 -4.31
CA TYR A 120 1.41 8.82 -4.04
C TYR A 120 2.00 9.49 -5.29
N ARG A 121 2.69 8.73 -6.16
CA ARG A 121 3.31 9.26 -7.38
C ARG A 121 2.32 9.43 -8.54
N SER A 122 1.28 8.60 -8.63
CA SER A 122 0.25 8.69 -9.68
C SER A 122 -0.83 9.73 -9.34
N SER A 123 -1.08 9.99 -8.05
CA SER A 123 -2.12 10.93 -7.62
C SER A 123 -1.96 12.36 -8.20
N PRO A 124 -0.79 13.04 -8.12
CA PRO A 124 -0.65 14.38 -8.67
C PRO A 124 -0.81 14.47 -10.20
N PRO A 125 -0.20 13.60 -11.04
CA PRO A 125 -0.45 13.65 -12.48
C PRO A 125 -1.87 13.21 -12.86
N PHE A 126 -2.45 12.20 -12.19
CA PHE A 126 -3.78 11.70 -12.52
C PHE A 126 -4.87 12.73 -12.20
N CYS A 127 -4.85 13.33 -10.99
CA CYS A 127 -5.84 14.34 -10.59
C CYS A 127 -5.78 15.60 -11.49
N ARG A 128 -4.58 15.95 -11.99
CA ARG A 128 -4.39 17.08 -12.91
C ARG A 128 -4.84 16.79 -14.34
N PHE A 129 -4.89 15.51 -14.74
CA PHE A 129 -5.45 15.10 -16.04
C PHE A 129 -6.98 15.03 -15.99
N THR A 130 -7.59 14.58 -14.88
CA THR A 130 -9.06 14.56 -14.73
C THR A 130 -9.65 15.97 -14.74
N SER A 131 -8.98 16.97 -14.16
CA SER A 131 -9.42 18.39 -14.19
C SER A 131 -9.15 19.13 -15.51
N VAL A 132 -8.45 18.54 -16.48
CA VAL A 132 -8.26 19.11 -17.83
C VAL A 132 -9.22 18.46 -18.84
N CYS A 133 -9.87 17.35 -18.45
CA CYS A 133 -10.88 16.64 -19.26
C CYS A 133 -12.33 16.81 -18.73
N ILE A 134 -12.53 17.53 -17.63
CA ILE A 134 -13.82 18.02 -17.11
C ILE A 134 -13.72 19.54 -17.04
#